data_AF-A0A5P9I0L7-F1
#
_entry.id   AF-A0A5P9I0L7-F1
#
_cell.length_a   1.000
_cell.length_b   1.000
_cell.length_c   1.000
_cell.angle_alpha   90.00
_cell.angle_beta   90.00
_cell.angle_gamma   90.00
#
_symmetry.space_group_name_H-M   'P 1'
#
loop_
_entity.id
_entity.type
_entity.pdbx_description
1 polymer ?
#
loop_
_entity_poly.entity_id
_entity_poly.type
_entity_poly.pdbx_seq_one_letter_code
_entity_poly.pdbx_strand_id
1 'polypeptide(L)'
;MNGEPLSEAAMRDSLLDIRLPPGGALDAMADVLVSAGLAGCAALAIVGLMRLAMTRRRGAGAPGVEARIAALRDLPEDARRVGLLHLLKEVAPERYGALRPKLYRPGAQIDVEAEVRAHV
;
A
#
# COMPACT_ATOMS: atom_id res chain seq x y z
N MET A 1 -11.01 -14.68 74.31
CA MET A 1 -10.68 -14.41 72.90
C MET A 1 -11.94 -13.81 72.29
N ASN A 2 -12.00 -12.50 72.15
CA ASN A 2 -13.19 -11.79 71.67
C ASN A 2 -13.22 -11.92 70.14
N GLY A 3 -14.26 -12.56 69.61
CA GLY A 3 -14.50 -12.62 68.17
C GLY A 3 -15.14 -11.32 67.71
N GLU A 4 -14.34 -10.37 67.24
CA GLU A 4 -14.86 -9.22 66.49
C GLU A 4 -15.34 -9.70 65.10
N PRO A 5 -16.47 -9.19 64.60
CA PRO A 5 -16.94 -9.51 63.26
C PRO A 5 -15.95 -8.98 62.22
N LEU A 6 -15.55 -9.84 61.28
CA LEU A 6 -14.71 -9.45 60.15
C LEU A 6 -15.36 -8.27 59.42
N SER A 7 -14.60 -7.19 59.23
CA SER A 7 -15.08 -6.04 58.45
C SER A 7 -15.33 -6.44 56.99
N GLU A 8 -16.32 -5.81 56.34
CA GLU A 8 -16.63 -6.07 54.93
C GLU A 8 -15.42 -5.84 54.01
N ALA A 9 -14.57 -4.86 54.35
CA ALA A 9 -13.33 -4.60 53.63
C ALA A 9 -12.36 -5.78 53.70
N ALA A 10 -12.18 -6.37 54.89
CA ALA A 10 -11.34 -7.56 55.08
C ALA A 10 -11.92 -8.79 54.36
N MET A 11 -13.25 -8.92 54.32
CA MET A 11 -13.91 -9.99 53.57
C MET A 11 -13.69 -9.84 52.05
N ARG A 12 -13.79 -8.61 51.50
CA ARG A 12 -13.54 -8.35 50.08
C ARG A 12 -12.08 -8.56 49.69
N ASP A 13 -11.15 -8.11 50.53
CA ASP A 13 -9.72 -8.27 50.29
C ASP A 13 -9.34 -9.76 50.24
N SER A 14 -9.89 -10.57 51.17
CA SER A 14 -9.70 -12.02 51.17
C SER A 14 -10.28 -12.73 49.95
N LEU A 15 -11.34 -12.20 49.33
CA LEU A 15 -11.91 -12.78 48.10
C LEU A 15 -11.06 -12.48 46.87
N LEU A 16 -10.37 -11.34 46.86
CA LEU A 16 -9.48 -10.93 45.77
C LEU A 16 -8.09 -11.57 45.89
N ASP A 17 -7.72 -12.07 47.07
CA ASP A 17 -6.46 -12.76 47.33
C ASP A 17 -6.47 -14.26 46.92
N ILE A 18 -7.54 -14.72 46.25
CA ILE A 18 -7.56 -16.06 45.65
C ILE A 18 -6.62 -16.07 44.44
N ARG A 19 -5.36 -16.44 44.69
CA ARG A 19 -4.38 -16.74 43.64
C ARG A 19 -4.63 -18.15 43.10
N LEU A 20 -4.70 -18.30 41.79
CA LEU A 20 -4.58 -19.63 41.19
C LEU A 20 -3.13 -20.12 41.35
N PRO A 21 -2.92 -21.40 41.70
CA PRO A 21 -1.59 -21.98 41.74
C PRO A 21 -0.95 -21.94 40.34
N PRO A 22 0.35 -21.63 40.24
CA PRO A 22 1.05 -21.59 38.95
C PRO A 22 1.05 -22.98 38.30
N GLY A 23 0.90 -23.03 36.97
CA GLY A 23 0.93 -24.28 36.20
C GLY A 23 -0.43 -24.98 36.00
N GLY A 24 -1.54 -24.25 36.12
CA GLY A 24 -2.86 -24.75 35.72
C GLY A 24 -2.92 -25.07 34.22
N ALA A 25 -3.74 -26.03 33.82
CA ALA A 25 -3.85 -26.46 32.41
C ALA A 25 -4.23 -25.33 31.43
N LEU A 26 -4.84 -24.24 31.93
CA LEU A 26 -5.22 -23.07 31.16
C LEU A 26 -4.09 -22.04 30.98
N ASP A 27 -3.05 -22.10 31.81
CA ASP A 27 -1.92 -21.14 31.80
C ASP A 27 -1.15 -21.25 30.47
N ALA A 28 -0.89 -22.48 30.02
CA ALA A 28 -0.29 -22.74 28.72
C ALA A 28 -1.17 -22.26 27.54
N MET A 29 -2.50 -22.34 27.66
CA MET A 29 -3.40 -21.81 26.63
C MET A 29 -3.41 -20.28 26.63
N ALA A 30 -3.32 -19.65 27.80
CA ALA A 30 -3.26 -18.20 27.93
C ALA A 30 -2.00 -17.64 27.24
N ASP A 31 -0.84 -18.26 27.44
CA ASP A 31 0.41 -17.86 26.78
C ASP A 31 0.32 -17.97 25.25
N VAL A 32 -0.29 -19.05 24.74
CA VAL A 32 -0.48 -19.23 23.29
C VAL A 32 -1.44 -18.17 22.73
N LEU A 33 -2.54 -17.87 23.41
CA LEU A 33 -3.49 -16.83 22.99
C LEU A 33 -2.86 -15.44 23.01
N VAL A 34 -2.10 -15.10 24.07
CA VAL A 34 -1.41 -13.81 24.20
C VAL A 34 -0.36 -13.65 23.12
N SER A 35 0.48 -14.67 22.90
CA SER A 35 1.50 -14.64 21.86
C SER A 35 0.90 -14.53 20.45
N ALA A 36 -0.19 -15.26 20.16
CA ALA A 36 -0.91 -15.16 18.90
C ALA A 36 -1.53 -13.77 18.70
N GLY A 37 -2.12 -13.20 19.75
CA GLY A 37 -2.67 -11.84 19.73
C GLY A 37 -1.61 -10.78 19.46
N LEU A 38 -0.48 -10.84 20.17
CA LEU A 38 0.66 -9.94 19.99
C LEU A 38 1.26 -10.06 18.58
N ALA A 39 1.45 -11.29 18.09
CA ALA A 39 1.93 -11.55 16.75
C ALA A 39 0.97 -10.98 15.69
N GLY A 40 -0.35 -11.15 15.89
CA GLY A 40 -1.39 -10.57 15.04
C GLY A 40 -1.34 -9.04 15.00
N CYS A 41 -1.27 -8.40 16.18
CA CYS A 41 -1.14 -6.94 16.28
C CYS A 41 0.14 -6.43 15.60
N ALA A 42 1.27 -7.11 15.81
CA ALA A 42 2.53 -6.76 15.15
C ALA A 42 2.43 -6.91 13.62
N ALA A 43 1.82 -7.99 13.13
CA ALA A 43 1.61 -8.21 11.70
C ALA A 43 0.75 -7.10 11.08
N LEU A 44 -0.36 -6.72 11.73
CA LEU A 44 -1.21 -5.62 11.29
C LEU A 44 -0.46 -4.28 11.27
N ALA A 45 0.36 -4.00 12.29
CA ALA A 45 1.18 -2.79 12.33
C ALA A 45 2.20 -2.76 11.19
N ILE A 46 2.90 -3.86 10.93
CA ILE A 46 3.89 -3.97 9.84
C ILE A 46 3.21 -3.80 8.47
N VAL A 47 2.11 -4.51 8.23
CA VAL A 47 1.36 -4.41 6.96
C VAL A 47 0.79 -3.00 6.78
N GLY A 48 0.26 -2.40 7.85
CA GLY A 48 -0.24 -1.03 7.86
C GLY A 48 0.85 -0.02 7.51
N LEU A 49 2.01 -0.12 8.14
CA LEU A 49 3.18 0.73 7.85
C LEU A 49 3.67 0.54 6.42
N MET A 50 3.76 -0.70 5.94
CA MET A 50 4.20 -0.98 4.57
C MET A 50 3.20 -0.42 3.54
N ARG A 51 1.89 -0.59 3.78
CA ARG A 51 0.83 -0.02 2.94
C ARG A 51 0.86 1.51 2.96
N LEU A 52 1.09 2.12 4.12
CA LEU A 52 1.21 3.57 4.23
C LEU A 52 2.44 4.09 3.49
N ALA A 53 3.59 3.43 3.64
CA ALA A 53 4.82 3.77 2.92
C ALA A 53 4.65 3.61 1.40
N MET A 54 4.02 2.52 0.94
CA MET A 54 3.74 2.30 -0.48
C MET A 54 2.72 3.30 -1.04
N THR A 55 1.69 3.65 -0.27
CA THR A 55 0.69 4.66 -0.67
C THR A 55 1.33 6.04 -0.75
N ARG A 56 2.16 6.42 0.24
CA ARG A 56 2.93 7.67 0.18
C ARG A 56 3.89 7.72 -1.01
N ARG A 57 4.54 6.59 -1.34
CA ARG A 57 5.39 6.49 -2.53
C ARG A 57 4.61 6.63 -3.84
N ARG A 58 3.37 6.13 -3.91
CA ARG A 58 2.47 6.34 -5.05
C ARG A 58 1.91 7.76 -5.13
N GLY A 59 1.87 8.49 -4.01
CA GLY A 59 1.47 9.89 -3.93
C GLY A 59 2.57 10.88 -4.35
N ALA A 60 3.83 10.43 -4.47
CA ALA A 60 4.82 11.15 -5.25
C ALA A 60 4.40 10.99 -6.71
N GLY A 61 3.84 12.07 -7.28
CA GLY A 61 3.01 12.10 -8.47
C GLY A 61 3.41 11.13 -9.57
N ALA A 62 2.38 10.56 -10.23
CA ALA A 62 2.56 9.93 -11.54
C ALA A 62 3.54 10.81 -12.35
N PRO A 63 4.65 10.23 -12.85
CA PRO A 63 5.68 11.02 -13.52
C PRO A 63 4.98 11.87 -14.57
N GLY A 64 5.19 13.19 -14.49
CA GLY A 64 4.62 14.13 -15.44
C GLY A 64 4.91 13.68 -16.87
N VAL A 65 4.07 14.07 -17.82
CA VAL A 65 4.21 13.59 -19.20
C VAL A 65 5.64 13.82 -19.74
N GLU A 66 6.29 14.92 -19.38
CA GLU A 66 7.71 15.19 -19.68
C GLU A 66 8.68 14.14 -19.10
N ALA A 67 8.48 13.68 -17.86
CA ALA A 67 9.30 12.62 -17.28
C ALA A 67 9.08 11.26 -17.98
N ARG A 68 7.86 11.01 -18.49
CA ARG A 68 7.54 9.81 -19.27
C ARG A 68 8.13 9.90 -20.69
N ILE A 69 8.14 11.07 -21.32
CA ILE A 69 8.84 11.32 -22.59
C ILE A 69 10.35 11.11 -22.41
N ALA A 70 10.92 11.66 -21.34
CA ALA A 70 12.35 11.50 -21.02
C ALA A 70 12.74 10.03 -20.82
N ALA A 71 11.91 9.24 -20.13
CA ALA A 71 12.13 7.81 -19.95
C ALA A 71 12.09 7.01 -21.27
N LEU A 72 11.38 7.52 -22.28
CA LEU A 72 11.29 6.90 -23.61
C LEU A 72 12.50 7.23 -24.50
N ARG A 73 13.34 8.21 -24.12
CA ARG A 73 14.46 8.69 -24.94
C ARG A 73 15.59 7.68 -25.08
N ASP A 74 15.80 6.85 -24.06
CA ASP A 74 16.88 5.87 -24.02
C ASP A 74 16.53 4.55 -24.74
N LEU A 75 15.30 4.42 -25.26
CA LEU A 75 14.84 3.25 -26.00
C LEU A 75 15.25 3.32 -27.48
N PRO A 76 15.40 2.16 -28.15
CA PRO A 76 15.56 2.07 -29.61
C PRO A 76 14.43 2.84 -30.32
N GLU A 77 14.70 3.47 -31.46
CA GLU A 77 13.76 4.41 -32.10
C GLU A 77 12.36 3.82 -32.35
N ASP A 78 12.29 2.55 -32.74
CA ASP A 78 11.02 1.86 -32.97
C ASP A 78 10.22 1.68 -31.66
N ALA A 79 10.91 1.30 -30.58
CA ALA A 79 10.30 1.16 -29.26
C ALA A 79 9.92 2.52 -28.66
N ARG A 80 10.73 3.57 -28.90
CA ARG A 80 10.43 4.95 -28.52
C ARG A 80 9.17 5.45 -29.22
N ARG A 81 9.04 5.25 -30.53
CA ARG A 81 7.86 5.67 -31.31
C ARG A 81 6.59 4.99 -30.83
N VAL A 82 6.64 3.68 -30.56
CA VAL A 82 5.49 2.93 -30.02
C VAL A 82 5.14 3.40 -28.61
N GLY A 83 6.13 3.66 -27.76
CA GLY A 83 5.92 4.19 -26.41
C GLY A 83 5.27 5.57 -26.41
N LEU A 84 5.73 6.48 -27.27
CA LEU A 84 5.12 7.81 -27.44
C LEU A 84 3.69 7.73 -27.98
N LEU A 85 3.40 6.77 -28.84
CA LEU A 85 2.05 6.56 -29.37
C LEU A 85 1.06 6.08 -28.29
N HIS A 86 1.51 5.19 -27.40
CA HIS A 86 0.73 4.80 -26.23
C HIS A 86 0.50 5.97 -25.29
N LEU A 87 1.52 6.80 -25.10
CA LEU A 87 1.40 7.99 -24.27
C LEU A 87 0.42 9.02 -24.87
N LEU A 88 0.44 9.22 -26.19
CA LEU A 88 -0.54 10.05 -26.90
C LEU A 88 -1.97 9.52 -26.75
N LYS A 89 -2.16 8.19 -26.77
CA LYS A 89 -3.46 7.56 -26.55
C LYS A 89 -4.01 7.81 -25.15
N GLU A 90 -3.14 7.89 -24.14
CA GLU A 90 -3.53 8.16 -22.75
C GLU A 90 -3.87 9.63 -22.52
N VAL A 91 -3.11 10.56 -23.12
CA VAL A 91 -3.28 12.01 -22.91
C VAL A 91 -4.37 12.60 -23.83
N ALA A 92 -4.40 12.20 -25.11
CA ALA A 92 -5.27 12.78 -26.13
C ALA A 92 -5.82 11.71 -27.09
N PRO A 93 -6.83 10.92 -26.66
CA PRO A 93 -7.37 9.80 -27.45
C PRO A 93 -8.00 10.25 -28.79
N GLU A 94 -8.63 11.43 -28.80
CA GLU A 94 -9.18 12.10 -29.99
C GLU A 94 -8.10 12.29 -31.08
N ARG A 95 -6.92 12.81 -30.67
CA ARG A 95 -5.81 13.08 -31.58
C ARG A 95 -5.17 11.79 -32.07
N TYR A 96 -5.00 10.81 -31.18
CA TYR A 96 -4.54 9.47 -31.56
C TYR A 96 -5.46 8.85 -32.63
N GLY A 97 -6.78 8.99 -32.50
CA GLY A 97 -7.76 8.54 -33.49
C GLY A 97 -7.56 9.16 -34.87
N ALA A 98 -7.30 10.47 -34.92
CA ALA A 98 -7.01 11.19 -36.17
C ALA A 98 -5.64 10.83 -36.79
N LEU A 99 -4.66 10.44 -35.95
CA LEU A 99 -3.32 10.08 -36.39
C LEU A 99 -3.23 8.64 -36.89
N ARG A 100 -4.01 7.71 -36.28
CA ARG A 100 -4.04 6.27 -36.59
C ARG A 100 -4.09 5.93 -38.09
N PRO A 101 -4.96 6.53 -38.92
CA PRO A 101 -4.99 6.22 -40.36
C PRO A 101 -3.76 6.72 -41.12
N LYS A 102 -3.04 7.74 -40.61
CA LYS A 102 -1.83 8.28 -41.25
C LYS A 102 -0.58 7.44 -40.94
N LEU A 103 -0.56 6.74 -39.81
CA LEU A 103 0.56 5.84 -39.42
C LEU A 103 0.74 4.65 -40.36
N TYR A 104 -0.34 4.16 -40.98
CA TYR A 104 -0.29 3.03 -41.90
C TYR A 104 -0.01 3.43 -43.36
N ARG A 105 0.21 4.74 -43.64
CA ARG A 105 0.60 5.17 -44.98
C ARG A 105 2.09 4.96 -45.20
N PRO A 106 2.52 4.29 -46.29
CA PRO A 106 3.92 4.19 -46.63
C PRO A 106 4.50 5.59 -46.86
N GLY A 107 5.62 5.90 -46.19
CA GLY A 107 6.34 7.18 -46.34
C GLY A 107 5.89 8.32 -45.41
N ALA A 108 4.92 8.11 -44.53
CA ALA A 108 4.53 9.13 -43.55
C ALA A 108 5.56 9.22 -42.42
N GLN A 109 6.44 10.22 -42.47
CA GLN A 109 7.27 10.61 -41.31
C GLN A 109 6.42 11.50 -40.40
N ILE A 110 5.91 10.90 -39.33
CA ILE A 110 5.14 11.62 -38.31
C ILE A 110 6.04 11.80 -37.08
N ASP A 111 6.25 13.04 -36.68
CA ASP A 111 6.88 13.37 -35.41
C ASP A 111 5.87 13.18 -34.27
N VAL A 112 5.89 12.00 -33.68
CA VAL A 112 4.99 11.62 -32.58
C VAL A 112 5.33 12.37 -31.29
N GLU A 113 6.59 12.78 -31.10
CA GLU A 113 7.01 13.51 -29.89
C GLU A 113 6.45 14.94 -29.90
N ALA A 114 6.49 15.61 -31.06
CA ALA A 114 5.89 16.93 -31.24
C ALA A 114 4.37 16.92 -31.01
N GLU A 115 3.67 15.88 -31.50
CA GLU A 115 2.22 15.74 -31.29
C GLU A 115 1.86 15.50 -29.82
N VAL A 116 2.68 14.74 -29.09
CA VAL A 116 2.51 14.56 -27.64
C VAL A 116 2.73 15.88 -26.91
N ARG A 117 3.83 16.61 -27.18
CA ARG A 117 4.14 17.88 -26.50
C ARG A 117 3.11 18.98 -26.79
N ALA A 118 2.44 18.95 -27.94
CA ALA A 118 1.41 19.92 -28.30
C ALA A 118 0.07 19.72 -27.56
N HIS A 119 -0.16 18.57 -26.93
CA HIS A 119 -1.43 18.20 -26.28
C HIS A 119 -1.27 17.86 -24.78
N VAL A 120 -0.16 18.31 -24.18
CA VAL A 120 0.21 18.19 -22.76
C VAL A 120 0.26 19.59 -22.17
#